data_AF-A0A0F9JFF2-F1
#
_entry.id   AF-A0A0F9JFF2-F1
#
_cell.length_a   1.000
_cell.length_b   1.000
_cell.length_c   1.000
_cell.angle_alpha   90.00
_cell.angle_beta   90.00
_cell.angle_gamma   90.00
#
_symmetry.space_group_name_H-M   'P 1'
#
loop_
_entity.id
_entity.type
_entity.pdbx_description
1 polymer ?
#
loop_
_entity_poly.entity_id
_entity_poly.type
_entity_poly.pdbx_seq_one_letter_code
_entity_poly.pdbx_strand_id
1 'polypeptide(L)'
;MRSSRPPINEDLFRTAAITPLRESDYFVLIGSESYVKSLEDPSDSEHIMILSQVLAAKDANKPVIVLWIKDISELSKEKLRNILKGMNVIGEHESTLENQVQEDVDAIKKIMDEHPV
;
A
#
# COMPACT_ATOMS: atom_id res chain seq x y z
N MET A 1 -36.81 21.43 1.70
CA MET A 1 -36.66 20.24 2.57
C MET A 1 -35.52 19.38 2.03
N ARG A 2 -34.76 18.75 2.93
CA ARG A 2 -33.37 18.31 2.76
C ARG A 2 -33.18 17.25 1.67
N SER A 3 -32.18 17.50 0.83
CA SER A 3 -31.60 16.56 -0.15
C SER A 3 -31.14 15.29 0.56
N SER A 4 -31.71 14.16 0.19
CA SER A 4 -31.30 12.82 0.62
C SER A 4 -30.09 12.43 -0.23
N ARG A 5 -28.88 12.54 0.33
CA ARG A 5 -27.71 11.91 -0.30
C ARG A 5 -27.97 10.39 -0.35
N PRO A 6 -27.71 9.71 -1.47
CA PRO A 6 -27.83 8.26 -1.52
C PRO A 6 -26.85 7.63 -0.52
N PRO A 7 -27.20 6.48 0.08
CA PRO A 7 -26.27 5.76 0.94
C PRO A 7 -25.02 5.41 0.16
N ILE A 8 -23.86 5.81 0.67
CA ILE A 8 -22.57 5.39 0.14
C ILE A 8 -22.51 3.88 0.35
N ASN A 9 -22.54 3.14 -0.75
CA ASN A 9 -22.61 1.69 -0.72
C ASN A 9 -21.20 1.16 -0.39
N GLU A 10 -20.88 1.04 0.89
CA GLU A 10 -19.56 0.61 1.40
C GLU A 10 -19.09 -0.70 0.77
N ASP A 11 -20.03 -1.60 0.43
CA ASP A 11 -19.74 -2.87 -0.24
C ASP A 11 -19.21 -2.70 -1.67
N LEU A 12 -19.64 -1.67 -2.40
CA LEU A 12 -19.12 -1.38 -3.75
C LEU A 12 -17.69 -0.83 -3.69
N PHE A 13 -17.38 0.01 -2.70
CA PHE A 13 -16.01 0.50 -2.49
C PHE A 13 -15.07 -0.60 -2.06
N ARG A 14 -15.51 -1.50 -1.16
CA ARG A 14 -14.73 -2.67 -0.76
C ARG A 14 -14.50 -3.62 -1.92
N THR A 15 -15.54 -3.93 -2.70
CA THR A 15 -15.41 -4.86 -3.83
C THR A 15 -14.54 -4.28 -4.96
N ALA A 16 -14.71 -3.01 -5.30
CA ALA A 16 -13.92 -2.36 -6.35
C ALA A 16 -12.45 -2.15 -5.96
N ALA A 17 -12.15 -1.89 -4.68
CA ALA A 17 -10.77 -1.74 -4.21
C ALA A 17 -10.02 -3.08 -4.07
N ILE A 18 -10.74 -4.18 -3.82
CA ILE A 18 -10.14 -5.50 -3.56
C ILE A 18 -10.02 -6.34 -4.84
N THR A 19 -10.90 -6.15 -5.84
CA THR A 19 -10.86 -6.94 -7.09
C THR A 19 -9.52 -6.84 -7.83
N PRO A 20 -8.94 -5.64 -8.06
CA PRO A 20 -7.63 -5.51 -8.69
C PRO A 20 -6.51 -6.21 -7.90
N LEU A 21 -6.64 -6.25 -6.57
CA LEU A 21 -5.66 -6.86 -5.67
C LEU A 21 -5.68 -8.39 -5.75
N ARG A 22 -6.84 -8.98 -6.06
CA ARG A 22 -6.94 -10.43 -6.32
C ARG A 22 -6.24 -10.81 -7.62
N GLU A 23 -6.40 -10.00 -8.65
CA GLU A 23 -5.85 -10.22 -9.99
C GLU A 23 -4.36 -9.87 -10.12
N SER A 24 -3.80 -9.09 -9.18
CA SER A 24 -2.38 -8.69 -9.22
C SER A 24 -1.46 -9.74 -8.62
N ASP A 25 -0.30 -9.99 -9.22
CA ASP A 25 0.68 -10.96 -8.71
C ASP A 25 1.42 -10.45 -7.47
N TYR A 26 1.63 -9.14 -7.40
CA TYR A 26 2.37 -8.46 -6.34
C TYR A 26 1.52 -7.36 -5.68
N PHE A 27 1.87 -7.01 -4.45
CA PHE A 27 1.36 -5.84 -3.74
C PHE A 27 2.51 -4.86 -3.49
N VAL A 28 2.48 -3.71 -4.17
CA VAL A 28 3.49 -2.66 -3.97
C VAL A 28 2.96 -1.64 -2.96
N LEU A 29 3.65 -1.48 -1.84
CA LEU A 29 3.35 -0.48 -0.83
C LEU A 29 4.29 0.72 -1.00
N ILE A 30 3.72 1.92 -1.12
CA ILE A 30 4.49 3.17 -1.15
C ILE A 30 4.55 3.73 0.27
N GLY A 31 5.72 3.58 0.91
CA GLY A 31 5.98 4.05 2.26
C GLY A 31 6.36 5.53 2.26
N SER A 32 5.38 6.39 2.54
CA SER A 32 5.58 7.83 2.75
C SER A 32 5.07 8.27 4.13
N GLU A 33 5.47 9.46 4.59
CA GLU A 33 4.94 10.04 5.83
C GLU A 33 3.42 10.24 5.79
N SER A 34 2.85 10.62 4.64
CA SER A 34 1.40 10.75 4.49
C SER A 34 0.70 9.41 4.64
N TYR A 35 1.28 8.36 4.05
CA TYR A 35 0.74 7.01 4.15
C TYR A 35 0.69 6.51 5.60
N VAL A 36 1.75 6.76 6.39
CA VAL A 36 1.77 6.41 7.82
C VAL A 36 0.74 7.23 8.60
N LYS A 37 0.62 8.53 8.33
CA LYS A 37 -0.39 9.38 9.00
C LYS A 37 -1.80 8.89 8.74
N SER A 38 -2.15 8.57 7.50
CA SER A 38 -3.47 8.06 7.14
C SER A 38 -3.74 6.68 7.74
N LEU A 39 -2.71 5.85 7.96
CA LEU A 39 -2.84 4.60 8.70
C LEU A 39 -3.10 4.78 10.20
N GLU A 40 -2.60 5.87 10.80
CA GLU A 40 -2.72 6.13 12.23
C GLU A 40 -3.96 6.96 12.60
N ASP A 41 -4.52 7.72 11.65
CA ASP A 41 -5.67 8.59 11.86
C ASP A 41 -6.97 7.95 11.34
N PRO A 42 -7.86 7.43 12.22
CA PRO A 42 -9.14 6.86 11.79
C PRO A 42 -10.12 7.86 11.20
N SER A 43 -9.86 9.16 11.35
CA SER A 43 -10.68 10.23 10.78
C SER A 43 -10.24 10.62 9.37
N ASP A 44 -9.07 10.15 8.92
CA ASP A 44 -8.62 10.32 7.55
C ASP A 44 -9.53 9.52 6.59
N SER A 45 -9.97 10.16 5.52
CA SER A 45 -10.84 9.54 4.52
C SER A 45 -10.20 8.34 3.81
N GLU A 46 -8.86 8.27 3.76
CA GLU A 46 -8.10 7.20 3.13
C GLU A 46 -7.80 6.04 4.10
N HIS A 47 -7.95 6.24 5.41
CA HIS A 47 -7.61 5.26 6.44
C HIS A 47 -8.23 3.88 6.17
N ILE A 48 -9.56 3.84 5.99
CA ILE A 48 -10.30 2.60 5.76
C ILE A 48 -9.89 1.94 4.45
N MET A 49 -9.61 2.73 3.41
CA MET A 49 -9.19 2.23 2.11
C MET A 49 -7.82 1.56 2.21
N ILE A 50 -6.84 2.25 2.80
CA ILE A 50 -5.47 1.76 2.95
C ILE A 50 -5.45 0.48 3.78
N LEU A 51 -6.11 0.47 4.94
CA LEU A 51 -6.20 -0.72 5.78
C LEU A 51 -6.86 -1.90 5.06
N SER A 52 -7.93 -1.64 4.30
CA SER A 52 -8.61 -2.69 3.53
C SER A 52 -7.70 -3.33 2.49
N GLN A 53 -6.86 -2.53 1.81
CA GLN A 53 -5.89 -3.03 0.83
C GLN A 53 -4.78 -3.86 1.51
N VAL A 54 -4.22 -3.38 2.62
CA VAL A 54 -3.17 -4.10 3.37
C VAL A 54 -3.71 -5.43 3.90
N LEU A 55 -4.92 -5.43 4.49
CA LEU A 55 -5.56 -6.64 4.99
C LEU A 55 -5.88 -7.62 3.86
N ALA A 56 -6.40 -7.14 2.73
CA ALA A 56 -6.66 -7.99 1.57
C ALA A 56 -5.38 -8.63 1.02
N ALA A 57 -4.28 -7.87 0.95
CA ALA A 57 -2.97 -8.39 0.54
C ALA A 57 -2.44 -9.44 1.50
N LYS A 58 -2.65 -9.23 2.81
CA LYS A 58 -2.26 -10.17 3.86
C LYS A 58 -3.06 -11.47 3.78
N ASP A 59 -4.39 -11.38 3.67
CA ASP A 59 -5.28 -12.54 3.59
C ASP A 59 -5.02 -13.37 2.32
N ALA A 60 -4.67 -12.70 1.22
CA ALA A 60 -4.29 -13.36 -0.03
C ALA A 60 -2.82 -13.82 -0.07
N ASN A 61 -2.06 -13.62 1.01
CA ASN A 61 -0.62 -13.92 1.11
C ASN A 61 0.19 -13.38 -0.09
N LYS A 62 -0.16 -12.17 -0.56
CA LYS A 62 0.50 -11.56 -1.73
C LYS A 62 1.95 -11.21 -1.39
N PRO A 63 2.91 -11.48 -2.28
CA PRO A 63 4.26 -10.94 -2.17
C PRO A 63 4.23 -9.41 -2.13
N VAL A 64 4.87 -8.84 -1.11
CA VAL A 64 4.89 -7.40 -0.86
C VAL A 64 6.24 -6.82 -1.24
N ILE A 65 6.21 -5.73 -2.00
CA ILE A 65 7.40 -4.91 -2.30
C ILE A 65 7.16 -3.54 -1.66
N VAL A 66 8.13 -3.04 -0.89
CA VAL A 66 8.03 -1.72 -0.26
C VAL A 66 8.91 -0.71 -0.98
N LEU A 67 8.30 0.39 -1.44
CA LEU A 67 9.00 1.54 -1.97
C LEU A 67 9.00 2.66 -0.92
N TRP A 68 10.15 2.93 -0.31
CA TRP A 68 10.33 4.01 0.66
C TRP A 68 10.55 5.33 -0.06
N ILE A 69 9.70 6.31 0.17
CA ILE A 69 9.93 7.67 -0.34
C ILE A 69 10.96 8.36 0.55
N LYS A 70 11.94 9.03 -0.06
CA LYS A 70 13.13 9.61 0.60
C LYS A 70 12.86 10.37 1.91
N ASP A 71 11.74 11.07 2.00
CA ASP A 71 11.40 11.91 3.16
C ASP A 71 10.74 11.15 4.32
N ILE A 72 10.65 9.81 4.24
CA ILE A 72 10.14 8.99 5.34
C ILE A 72 11.19 8.82 6.44
N SER A 73 10.78 9.12 7.68
CA SER A 73 11.58 8.91 8.87
C SER A 73 11.69 7.43 9.25
N GLU A 74 12.79 7.07 9.93
CA GLU A 74 12.98 5.70 10.44
C GLU A 74 11.86 5.25 11.39
N LEU A 75 11.31 6.17 12.18
CA LEU A 75 10.16 5.87 13.05
C LEU A 75 8.93 5.47 12.22
N SER A 76 8.66 6.19 11.12
CA SER A 76 7.57 5.88 10.21
C SER A 76 7.81 4.58 9.44
N LYS A 77 9.06 4.28 9.05
CA LYS A 77 9.43 2.97 8.49
C LYS A 77 9.16 1.84 9.47
N GLU A 78 9.54 1.99 10.74
CA GLU A 78 9.31 0.98 11.79
C GLU A 78 7.83 0.71 12.01
N LYS A 79 7.00 1.77 12.04
CA LYS A 79 5.54 1.65 12.12
C LYS A 79 4.98 0.85 10.94
N LEU A 80 5.42 1.14 9.71
CA LEU A 80 5.00 0.39 8.52
C LEU A 80 5.45 -1.07 8.56
N ARG A 81 6.70 -1.34 8.95
CA ARG A 81 7.20 -2.71 9.11
C ARG A 81 6.39 -3.49 10.15
N ASN A 82 5.95 -2.84 11.23
CA ASN A 82 5.07 -3.45 12.23
C ASN A 82 3.70 -3.82 11.66
N ILE A 83 3.12 -2.99 10.79
CA ILE A 83 1.85 -3.27 10.10
C ILE A 83 2.02 -4.43 9.10
N LEU A 84 3.14 -4.47 8.38
CA LEU A 84 3.50 -5.53 7.44
C LEU A 84 3.90 -6.84 8.12
N LYS A 85 3.94 -6.90 9.46
CA LYS A 85 4.35 -8.09 10.19
C LYS A 85 3.43 -9.27 9.87
N GLY A 86 4.05 -10.36 9.42
CA GLY A 86 3.36 -11.58 8.99
C GLY A 86 2.85 -11.55 7.55
N MET A 87 3.25 -10.54 6.76
CA MET A 87 3.10 -10.54 5.30
C MET A 87 4.39 -11.03 4.63
N ASN A 88 4.27 -11.51 3.39
CA ASN A 88 5.39 -12.00 2.61
C ASN A 88 6.15 -10.83 1.94
N VAL A 89 6.96 -10.08 2.70
CA VAL A 89 7.79 -9.00 2.15
C VAL A 89 8.99 -9.60 1.41
N ILE A 90 9.03 -9.42 0.09
CA ILE A 90 10.07 -9.98 -0.79
C ILE A 90 11.17 -8.98 -1.14
N GLY A 91 10.95 -7.68 -0.91
CA GLY A 91 11.97 -6.66 -1.16
C GLY A 91 11.56 -5.26 -0.72
N GLU A 92 12.57 -4.43 -0.50
CA GLU A 92 12.44 -3.02 -0.15
C GLU A 92 13.38 -2.18 -1.05
N HIS A 93 12.93 -1.01 -1.50
CA HIS A 93 13.74 -0.06 -2.27
C HIS A 93 13.55 1.36 -1.71
N GLU A 94 14.62 2.13 -1.62
CA GLU A 94 14.56 3.54 -1.22
C GLU A 94 14.64 4.43 -2.46
N SER A 95 13.63 5.28 -2.63
CA SER A 95 13.54 6.18 -3.78
C SER A 95 14.64 7.24 -3.75
N THR A 96 15.40 7.34 -4.83
CA THR A 96 16.51 8.26 -5.01
C THR A 96 16.05 9.55 -5.72
N LEU A 97 15.46 10.49 -5.00
CA LEU A 97 15.22 11.90 -5.43
C LEU A 97 14.26 12.15 -6.63
N GLU A 98 13.80 13.41 -6.71
CA GLU A 98 12.85 13.90 -7.71
C GLU A 98 13.33 13.66 -9.15
N ASN A 99 12.56 12.87 -9.91
CA ASN A 99 12.68 12.56 -11.34
C ASN A 99 13.38 11.25 -11.74
N GLN A 100 13.73 10.36 -10.80
CA GLN A 100 14.24 9.01 -11.12
C GLN A 100 13.16 7.91 -11.03
N VAL A 101 11.92 8.23 -11.44
CA VAL A 101 10.81 7.26 -11.46
C VAL A 101 11.19 5.97 -12.21
N GLN A 102 12.00 6.09 -13.27
CA GLN A 102 12.45 4.93 -14.02
C GLN A 102 13.36 4.02 -13.20
N GLU A 103 14.25 4.57 -12.37
CA GLU A 103 15.14 3.77 -11.52
C GLU A 103 14.36 3.05 -10.41
N ASP A 104 13.37 3.71 -9.83
CA ASP A 104 12.47 3.10 -8.85
C ASP A 104 11.66 1.95 -9.48
N VAL A 105 11.15 2.16 -10.70
CA VAL A 105 10.45 1.11 -11.45
C VAL A 105 11.38 -0.05 -11.79
N ASP A 106 12.61 0.23 -12.22
CA ASP A 106 13.58 -0.81 -12.58
C ASP A 106 14.03 -1.61 -11.35
N ALA A 107 14.17 -0.96 -10.19
CA ALA A 107 14.44 -1.63 -8.93
C ALA A 107 13.27 -2.56 -8.53
N ILE A 108 12.03 -2.11 -8.64
CA ILE A 108 10.85 -2.94 -8.37
C ILE A 108 10.78 -4.13 -9.33
N LYS A 109 11.01 -3.91 -10.63
CA LYS A 109 11.05 -5.00 -11.62
C LYS A 109 12.12 -6.02 -11.29
N LYS A 110 13.31 -5.57 -10.90
CA LYS A 110 14.39 -6.47 -10.48
C LYS A 110 13.97 -7.36 -9.31
N ILE A 111 13.29 -6.80 -8.31
CA ILE A 111 12.76 -7.57 -7.17
C ILE A 111 11.74 -8.61 -7.65
N MET A 112 10.85 -8.24 -8.58
CA MET A 112 9.88 -9.16 -9.18
C MET A 112 10.55 -10.29 -9.96
N ASP A 113 11.57 -9.98 -10.77
CA ASP A 113 12.32 -10.97 -11.56
C ASP A 113 13.10 -11.96 -10.67
N GLU A 114 13.59 -11.50 -9.51
CA GLU A 114 14.24 -12.36 -8.51
C GLU A 114 13.23 -13.23 -7.74
N HIS A 115 11.94 -12.86 -7.73
CA HIS A 115 10.87 -13.53 -6.96
C HIS A 115 9.61 -13.75 -7.82
N PRO A 116 9.64 -14.64 -8.83
CA PRO A 116 8.48 -14.93 -9.68
C PRO A 116 7.36 -15.64 -8.90
N VAL A 117 6.10 -15.33 -9.24
CA VAL A 117 4.87 -15.88 -8.64
C VAL A 117 4.21 -16.91 -9.55
#